data_AF-A0A537BP25-F1
#
_entry.id   AF-A0A537BP25-F1
#
_cell.length_a   1.000
_cell.length_b   1.000
_cell.length_c   1.000
_cell.angle_alpha   90.00
_cell.angle_beta   90.00
_cell.angle_gamma   90.00
#
_symmetry.space_group_name_H-M   'P 1'
#
loop_
_entity.id
_entity.type
_entity.pdbx_description
1 polymer ?
#
loop_
_entity_poly.entity_id
_entity_poly.type
_entity_poly.pdbx_seq_one_letter_code
_entity_poly.pdbx_strand_id
1 'polypeptide(L)'
;RAAVKRMQTPTLVIHGALDYRVPDTQGLQYYNTLKAKKVPVRLLHFPDENHWILKPQNSRLWYREFFAWLRRFDAASRGGAAPS
;
A
#
# COMPACT_ATOMS: atom_id res chain seq x y z
N ARG A 1 -20.32 -12.54 -7.37
CA ARG A 1 -18.93 -12.18 -6.98
C ARG A 1 -18.19 -11.56 -8.17
N ALA A 2 -18.27 -10.23 -8.36
CA ALA A 2 -17.77 -9.54 -9.56
C ALA A 2 -16.55 -8.62 -9.32
N ALA A 3 -16.17 -8.32 -8.06
CA ALA A 3 -15.08 -7.38 -7.76
C ALA A 3 -13.67 -7.98 -7.98
N VAL A 4 -13.48 -9.28 -7.72
CA VAL A 4 -12.16 -9.95 -7.75
C VAL A 4 -11.58 -10.12 -9.16
N LYS A 5 -12.41 -10.06 -10.21
CA LYS A 5 -11.98 -10.24 -11.61
C LYS A 5 -11.38 -8.97 -12.25
N ARG A 6 -11.45 -7.80 -11.60
CA ARG A 6 -11.06 -6.51 -12.20
C ARG A 6 -9.89 -5.79 -11.50
N MET A 7 -9.20 -6.44 -10.57
CA MET A 7 -8.06 -5.84 -9.86
C MET A 7 -6.87 -5.67 -10.82
N GLN A 8 -6.60 -4.43 -11.22
CA GLN A 8 -5.50 -4.06 -12.12
C GLN A 8 -4.70 -2.86 -11.61
N THR A 9 -5.29 -2.05 -10.72
CA THR A 9 -4.65 -0.85 -10.17
C THR A 9 -3.49 -1.21 -9.25
N PRO A 10 -2.28 -0.64 -9.45
CA PRO A 10 -1.19 -0.75 -8.50
C PRO A 10 -1.62 -0.36 -7.09
N THR A 11 -1.38 -1.23 -6.11
CA THR A 11 -1.90 -1.04 -4.73
C THR A 11 -0.79 -1.08 -3.69
N LEU A 12 -0.77 -0.09 -2.80
CA LEU A 12 0.01 -0.10 -1.56
C LEU A 12 -0.88 -0.56 -0.41
N VAL A 13 -0.56 -1.68 0.23
CA VAL A 13 -1.26 -2.20 1.41
C VAL A 13 -0.46 -1.82 2.66
N ILE A 14 -1.11 -1.19 3.63
CA ILE A 14 -0.49 -0.75 4.89
C ILE A 14 -1.30 -1.34 6.05
N HIS A 15 -0.64 -1.96 7.03
CA HIS A 15 -1.34 -2.60 8.15
C HIS A 15 -0.51 -2.58 9.44
N GLY A 16 -1.18 -2.39 10.58
CA GLY A 16 -0.61 -2.56 11.92
C GLY A 16 -1.04 -3.88 12.55
N ALA A 17 -0.11 -4.65 13.12
CA ALA A 17 -0.40 -5.98 13.67
C ALA A 17 -1.29 -5.94 14.93
N LEU A 18 -1.36 -4.80 15.61
CA LEU A 18 -2.20 -4.59 16.80
C LEU A 18 -3.55 -3.94 16.46
N ASP A 19 -3.95 -3.95 15.18
CA ASP A 19 -5.30 -3.53 14.77
C ASP A 19 -6.33 -4.63 15.03
N TYR A 20 -6.98 -4.55 16.19
CA TYR A 20 -8.06 -5.47 16.57
C TYR A 20 -9.41 -5.11 15.94
N ARG A 21 -9.53 -3.97 15.26
CA ARG A 21 -10.75 -3.59 14.52
C ARG A 21 -10.76 -4.24 13.14
N VAL A 22 -9.60 -4.27 12.50
CA VAL A 22 -9.37 -4.94 11.22
C VAL A 22 -8.11 -5.80 11.35
N PRO A 23 -8.25 -7.11 11.63
CA PRO A 23 -7.11 -8.01 11.79
C PRO A 23 -6.18 -7.98 10.56
N ASP A 24 -4.87 -7.98 10.81
CA ASP A 24 -3.78 -7.93 9.82
C ASP A 24 -3.87 -9.01 8.73
N THR A 25 -4.39 -10.17 9.09
CA THR A 25 -4.72 -11.26 8.17
C THR A 25 -5.53 -10.79 6.95
N GLN A 26 -6.43 -9.81 7.09
CA GLN A 26 -7.19 -9.27 5.96
C GLN A 26 -6.30 -8.52 4.97
N GLY A 27 -5.41 -7.66 5.47
CA GLY A 27 -4.41 -6.96 4.66
C GLY A 27 -3.46 -7.93 3.96
N LEU A 28 -2.99 -8.95 4.69
CA LEU A 28 -2.11 -10.00 4.16
C LEU A 28 -2.80 -10.85 3.07
N GLN A 29 -4.05 -11.26 3.28
CA GLN A 29 -4.84 -11.98 2.28
C GLN A 29 -5.04 -11.14 1.01
N TYR A 30 -5.32 -9.85 1.15
CA TYR A 30 -5.48 -8.95 0.02
C TYR A 30 -4.17 -8.76 -0.76
N TYR A 31 -3.07 -8.51 -0.05
CA TYR A 31 -1.73 -8.45 -0.64
C TYR A 31 -1.39 -9.72 -1.44
N ASN A 32 -1.57 -10.89 -0.83
CA ASN A 32 -1.29 -12.18 -1.47
C ASN A 32 -2.16 -12.42 -2.70
N THR A 33 -3.43 -12.00 -2.65
CA THR A 33 -4.36 -12.09 -3.80
C THR A 33 -3.89 -11.23 -4.96
N LEU A 34 -3.49 -9.98 -4.70
CA LEU A 34 -2.97 -9.07 -5.72
C LEU A 34 -1.65 -9.57 -6.31
N LYS A 35 -0.76 -10.09 -5.46
CA LYS A 35 0.52 -10.68 -5.87
C LYS A 35 0.32 -11.89 -6.77
N ALA A 36 -0.59 -12.80 -6.42
CA ALA A 36 -0.94 -13.96 -7.24
C ALA A 36 -1.51 -13.56 -8.61
N LYS A 37 -2.22 -12.43 -8.67
CA LYS A 37 -2.74 -11.84 -9.90
C LYS A 37 -1.72 -11.03 -10.70
N LYS A 38 -0.46 -10.97 -10.26
CA LYS A 38 0.62 -10.15 -10.87
C LYS A 38 0.29 -8.65 -10.95
N VAL A 39 -0.60 -8.15 -10.08
CA VAL A 39 -0.83 -6.72 -9.92
C VAL A 39 0.35 -6.12 -9.16
N PRO A 40 0.92 -4.98 -9.59
CA PRO A 40 1.96 -4.31 -8.82
C PRO A 40 1.46 -3.99 -7.41
N VAL A 41 2.06 -4.63 -6.41
CA VAL A 41 1.61 -4.52 -5.02
C VAL A 41 2.79 -4.44 -4.07
N ARG A 42 2.67 -3.61 -3.03
CA ARG A 42 3.63 -3.51 -1.93
C ARG A 42 2.89 -3.61 -0.60
N LEU A 43 3.54 -4.25 0.37
CA LEU A 43 3.05 -4.35 1.75
C LEU A 43 3.98 -3.54 2.66
N LEU A 44 3.38 -2.68 3.49
CA LEU A 44 4.04 -2.02 4.60
C LEU A 44 3.37 -2.47 5.89
N HIS A 45 4.05 -3.36 6.61
CA HIS A 45 3.52 -4.02 7.80
C HIS A 45 4.25 -3.54 9.05
N PHE A 46 3.50 -3.04 10.04
CA PHE A 46 4.03 -2.50 11.28
C PHE A 46 3.66 -3.43 12.44
N PRO A 47 4.59 -4.24 12.97
CA PRO A 47 4.29 -5.25 13.99
C PRO A 47 3.90 -4.65 15.35
N ASP A 48 4.16 -3.36 15.54
CA ASP A 48 4.04 -2.67 16.82
C ASP A 48 3.12 -1.43 16.76
N GLU A 49 2.29 -1.34 15.72
CA GLU A 49 1.27 -0.30 15.51
C GLU A 49 -0.14 -0.91 15.56
N ASN A 50 -1.13 -0.05 15.85
CA ASN A 50 -2.53 -0.43 15.93
C ASN A 50 -3.29 0.00 14.65
N HIS A 51 -4.56 0.38 14.79
CA HIS A 51 -5.37 0.94 13.71
C HIS A 51 -4.79 2.23 13.08
N TRP A 52 -3.87 2.88 13.77
CA TRP A 52 -3.15 4.08 13.34
C TRP A 52 -1.64 3.86 13.41
N ILE A 53 -0.88 4.59 12.59
CA ILE A 53 0.58 4.60 12.62
C ILE A 53 1.04 5.79 13.46
N LEU A 54 1.32 5.55 14.75
CA LEU A 54 1.51 6.59 15.74
C LEU A 54 2.97 6.84 16.10
N LYS A 55 3.85 5.83 16.02
CA LYS A 55 5.26 6.02 16.42
C LYS A 55 5.97 6.93 15.42
N PRO A 56 6.73 7.94 15.88
CA PRO A 56 7.33 8.93 14.97
C PRO A 56 8.17 8.32 13.83
N GLN A 57 8.96 7.28 14.14
CA GLN A 57 9.77 6.60 13.13
C GLN A 57 8.91 5.86 12.10
N ASN A 58 7.85 5.19 12.56
CA ASN A 58 6.93 4.45 11.71
C ASN A 58 6.10 5.41 10.83
N SER A 59 5.63 6.53 11.37
CA SER A 59 4.92 7.55 10.58
C SER A 59 5.81 8.14 9.49
N ARG A 60 7.09 8.41 9.78
CA ARG A 60 8.06 8.87 8.77
C ARG A 60 8.26 7.85 7.66
N LEU A 61 8.39 6.56 8.00
CA LEU A 61 8.48 5.48 7.03
C LEU A 61 7.20 5.41 6.19
N TRP A 62 6.03 5.43 6.83
CA TRP A 62 4.73 5.41 6.17
C TRP A 62 4.57 6.52 5.14
N TYR A 63 4.79 7.78 5.52
CA TYR A 63 4.71 8.91 4.59
C TYR A 63 5.71 8.78 3.44
N ARG A 64 6.96 8.36 3.72
CA ARG A 64 7.98 8.19 2.69
C ARG A 64 7.55 7.17 1.64
N GLU A 65 7.06 6.01 2.08
CA GLU A 65 6.60 4.93 1.20
C GLU A 65 5.34 5.34 0.44
N PHE A 66 4.40 6.02 1.10
CA PHE A 66 3.19 6.55 0.48
C PHE A 66 3.50 7.52 -0.67
N PHE A 67 4.32 8.54 -0.42
CA PHE A 67 4.70 9.50 -1.46
C PHE A 67 5.56 8.86 -2.57
N ALA A 68 6.43 7.90 -2.22
CA ALA A 68 7.20 7.16 -3.23
C ALA A 68 6.28 6.33 -4.14
N TRP A 69 5.24 5.72 -3.58
CA TRP A 69 4.25 4.97 -4.33
C TRP A 69 3.47 5.86 -5.29
N LEU A 70 2.98 7.00 -4.80
CA LEU A 70 2.30 7.99 -5.64
C LEU A 70 3.22 8.48 -6.77
N ARG A 71 4.45 8.89 -6.48
CA ARG A 71 5.40 9.32 -7.54
C ARG A 71 5.59 8.28 -8.63
N ARG A 72 5.66 7.00 -8.25
CA ARG A 72 5.87 5.87 -9.17
C ARG A 72 4.65 5.58 -10.06
N PHE A 73 3.44 5.80 -9.56
CA PHE A 73 2.21 5.32 -10.20
C PHE A 73 1.21 6.41 -10.60
N ASP A 74 1.39 7.64 -10.14
CA ASP A 74 0.68 8.79 -10.67
C ASP A 74 1.03 8.96 -12.17
N ALA A 75 0.01 9.23 -12.98
CA ALA A 75 0.17 9.48 -14.41
C ALA A 75 0.51 10.96 -14.65
N ALA A 76 0.04 11.87 -13.78
CA ALA A 76 0.34 13.30 -13.86
C ALA A 76 1.82 13.60 -13.57
N SER A 77 2.48 12.76 -12.76
CA SER A 77 3.92 12.86 -12.49
C SER A 77 4.81 12.46 -13.67
N ARG A 78 4.27 11.82 -14.72
CA ARG A 78 5.02 11.39 -15.92
C ARG A 78 4.98 12.40 -17.07
N GLY A 79 4.08 13.39 -17.02
CA GLY A 79 3.90 14.40 -18.07
C GLY A 79 4.70 15.70 -17.88
N GLY A 80 5.48 15.81 -16.80
CA GLY A 80 6.23 17.03 -16.43
C GLY A 80 7.73 17.00 -16.69
N ALA A 81 8.25 16.03 -17.45
CA ALA A 81 9.63 16.08 -17.92
C ALA A 81 9.67 16.97 -19.18
N ALA A 82 10.06 18.24 -19.00
CA ALA A 82 10.38 19.13 -20.11
C ALA A 82 11.53 18.52 -20.94
N PRO A 83 11.46 18.53 -22.28
CA PRO A 83 12.58 18.10 -23.11
C PRO A 83 13.75 19.07 -22.96
N SER A 84 14.96 18.50 -22.88
CA SER A 84 16.23 19.22 -22.99
C SER A 84 16.46 19.76 -24.40
#